data_AF-A0A2A2H7R0-F1
#
_entry.id   AF-A0A2A2H7R0-F1
#
_cell.length_a   1.000
_cell.length_b   1.000
_cell.length_c   1.000
_cell.angle_alpha   90.00
_cell.angle_beta   90.00
_cell.angle_gamma   90.00
#
_symmetry.space_group_name_H-M   'P 1'
#
loop_
_entity.id
_entity.type
_entity.pdbx_description
1 polymer ?
#
loop_
_entity_poly.entity_id
_entity_poly.type
_entity_poly.pdbx_seq_one_letter_code
_entity_poly.pdbx_strand_id
1 'polypeptide(L)' 'MTDFELGYTPNNLKKVMKEHSLSQKEVYELIGKTRGVFSKYLLEPENKNFVSMNHKDWVKLIKHVSSK' A
#
# COMPACT_ATOMS: atom_id res chain seq x y z
N MET A 1 15.94 6.99 -14.59
CA MET A 1 16.21 7.23 -13.15
C MET A 1 15.41 6.20 -12.39
N THR A 2 16.08 5.32 -11.66
CA THR A 2 15.42 4.41 -10.71
C THR A 2 15.22 5.20 -9.43
N ASP A 3 14.04 5.79 -9.25
CA ASP A 3 13.68 6.43 -7.99
C ASP A 3 13.53 5.33 -6.93
N PHE A 4 14.53 5.24 -6.06
CA PHE A 4 14.50 4.34 -4.91
C PHE A 4 13.63 4.99 -3.83
N GLU A 5 12.33 4.70 -3.87
CA GLU A 5 11.41 5.10 -2.81
C GLU A 5 11.59 4.19 -1.59
N LEU A 6 11.81 4.77 -0.41
CA LEU A 6 11.96 4.04 0.85
C LEU A 6 10.63 3.97 1.61
N GLY A 7 10.23 2.75 1.99
CA GLY A 7 9.04 2.52 2.79
C GLY A 7 7.74 2.70 2.01
N TYR A 8 6.69 3.12 2.70
CA TYR A 8 5.38 3.32 2.08
C TYR A 8 5.37 4.57 1.19
N THR A 9 5.01 4.36 -0.07
CA THR A 9 4.53 5.36 -1.04
C THR A 9 3.38 4.72 -1.84
N PRO A 10 2.52 5.51 -2.51
CA PRO A 10 1.52 4.96 -3.42
C PRO A 10 2.13 4.07 -4.51
N ASN A 11 3.29 4.44 -5.03
CA ASN A 11 4.01 3.69 -6.06
C ASN A 11 4.58 2.36 -5.53
N ASN A 12 5.26 2.36 -4.38
CA ASN A 12 5.73 1.13 -3.74
C ASN A 12 4.56 0.22 -3.36
N LEU A 13 3.45 0.77 -2.88
CA LEU A 13 2.25 -0.02 -2.58
C LEU A 13 1.71 -0.71 -3.83
N LYS A 14 1.56 0.02 -4.95
CA LYS A 14 1.14 -0.56 -6.25
C LYS A 14 2.13 -1.63 -6.72
N LYS A 15 3.42 -1.40 -6.57
CA LYS A 15 4.49 -2.33 -6.95
C LYS A 15 4.42 -3.63 -6.16
N VAL A 16 4.38 -3.55 -4.82
CA VAL A 16 4.24 -4.72 -3.93
C VAL A 16 2.99 -5.53 -4.29
N MET A 17 1.87 -4.86 -4.51
CA MET A 17 0.64 -5.55 -4.91
C MET A 17 0.79 -6.30 -6.24
N LYS A 18 1.42 -5.67 -7.24
CA LYS A 18 1.65 -6.27 -8.55
C LYS A 18 2.60 -7.47 -8.46
N GLU A 19 3.72 -7.32 -7.76
CA GLU A 19 4.75 -8.35 -7.61
C GLU A 19 4.24 -9.60 -6.89
N HIS A 20 3.38 -9.42 -5.89
CA HIS A 20 2.80 -10.53 -5.13
C HIS A 20 1.37 -10.91 -5.57
N SER A 21 0.90 -10.37 -6.71
CA SER A 21 -0.44 -10.61 -7.26
C SER A 21 -1.58 -10.43 -6.24
N LEU A 22 -1.45 -9.41 -5.38
CA LEU A 22 -2.45 -9.08 -4.36
C LEU A 22 -3.54 -8.18 -4.93
N SER A 23 -4.79 -8.54 -4.66
CA SER A 23 -5.94 -7.68 -4.91
C SER A 23 -6.06 -6.56 -3.87
N GLN A 24 -6.74 -5.45 -4.21
CA GLN A 24 -7.05 -4.40 -3.23
C GLN A 24 -7.81 -4.96 -2.01
N LYS A 25 -8.65 -5.97 -2.24
CA LYS A 25 -9.44 -6.65 -1.21
C LYS A 25 -8.57 -7.33 -0.17
N GLU A 26 -7.67 -8.19 -0.63
CA GLU A 26 -6.74 -8.89 0.26
C GLU A 26 -5.95 -7.91 1.10
N VAL A 27 -5.47 -6.81 0.50
CA VAL A 27 -4.68 -5.82 1.24
C VAL A 27 -5.52 -5.09 2.27
N TYR A 28 -6.70 -4.54 1.92
CA TYR A 28 -7.48 -3.79 2.90
C TYR A 28 -8.02 -4.69 4.03
N GLU A 29 -8.34 -5.95 3.74
CA GLU A 29 -8.72 -6.94 4.77
C GLU A 29 -7.52 -7.25 5.67
N LEU A 30 -6.33 -7.47 5.08
CA LEU A 30 -5.09 -7.71 5.82
C LEU A 30 -4.78 -6.57 6.81
N ILE A 31 -4.88 -5.31 6.39
CA ILE A 31 -4.56 -4.16 7.24
C ILE A 31 -5.77 -3.64 8.06
N GLY A 32 -6.93 -4.31 7.98
CA GLY A 32 -8.12 -3.95 8.75
C GLY A 32 -8.68 -2.56 8.38
N LYS A 33 -8.65 -2.21 7.10
CA LYS A 33 -9.20 -0.95 6.57
C LYS A 33 -10.37 -1.22 5.64
N THR A 34 -11.23 -0.21 5.46
CA THR A 34 -12.28 -0.25 4.46
C THR A 34 -11.70 -0.02 3.07
N ARG A 35 -12.40 -0.51 2.03
CA ARG A 35 -12.07 -0.23 0.63
C ARG A 35 -11.87 1.26 0.37
N GLY A 36 -12.75 2.11 0.90
CA GLY A 36 -12.72 3.56 0.69
C GLY A 36 -11.48 4.23 1.29
N VAL A 37 -11.00 3.78 2.46
CA VAL A 37 -9.74 4.27 3.03
C VAL A 37 -8.56 3.77 2.20
N PHE A 38 -8.56 2.48 1.85
CA PHE A 38 -7.46 1.89 1.09
C PHE A 38 -7.28 2.52 -0.30
N SER A 39 -8.37 2.84 -1.01
CA SER A 39 -8.27 3.50 -2.31
C SER A 39 -7.57 4.86 -2.24
N LYS A 40 -7.63 5.57 -1.09
CA LYS A 40 -6.91 6.83 -0.90
C LYS A 40 -5.40 6.65 -0.74
N TYR A 41 -4.95 5.50 -0.26
CA TYR A 41 -3.53 5.16 -0.12
C TYR A 41 -2.84 4.92 -1.46
N LEU A 42 -3.62 4.71 -2.53
CA LEU A 42 -3.14 4.50 -3.89
C LEU A 42 -3.11 5.80 -4.71
N LEU A 43 -3.65 6.89 -4.18
CA LEU A 43 -3.62 8.20 -4.83
C LEU A 43 -2.24 8.82 -4.69
N GLU A 44 -1.83 9.61 -5.67
CA GLU A 44 -0.59 10.37 -5.59
C GLU A 44 -0.70 11.49 -4.54
N PRO A 45 0.40 11.90 -3.89
CA PRO A 45 0.39 12.91 -2.82
C PRO A 45 -0.22 14.26 -3.20
N GLU A 46 -0.21 14.63 -4.48
CA GLU A 46 -0.79 15.87 -5.01
C GLU A 46 -2.31 15.83 -5.09
N ASN A 47 -2.92 14.64 -4.96
CA ASN A 47 -4.37 14.51 -4.98
C ASN A 47 -4.98 15.01 -3.66
N LYS A 48 -5.99 15.89 -3.73
CA LYS A 48 -6.70 16.43 -2.56
C LYS A 48 -7.30 15.38 -1.60
N ASN A 49 -7.55 14.17 -2.10
CA ASN A 49 -8.11 13.06 -1.33
C ASN A 49 -7.04 12.07 -0.85
N PHE A 50 -5.76 12.34 -1.10
CA PHE A 50 -4.66 11.51 -0.65
C PHE A 50 -4.67 11.40 0.87
N VAL A 51 -4.41 10.19 1.34
CA VAL A 51 -4.19 9.90 2.76
C VAL A 51 -2.97 9.01 2.84
N SER A 52 -2.03 9.34 3.71
CA SER A 52 -0.87 8.50 3.95
C SER A 52 -1.24 7.27 4.79
N MET A 53 -0.74 6.11 4.41
CA MET A 53 -0.83 4.90 5.21
C MET A 53 0.06 5.02 6.45
N ASN A 54 -0.44 4.58 7.61
CA ASN A 54 0.39 4.53 8.80
C ASN A 54 1.49 3.46 8.67
N HIS A 55 2.62 3.65 9.36
CA HIS A 55 3.76 2.74 9.25
C HIS A 55 3.45 1.30 9.71
N LYS A 56 2.54 1.12 10.69
CA LYS A 56 2.18 -0.22 11.20
C LYS A 56 1.46 -1.06 10.13
N ASP A 57 0.54 -0.45 9.39
CA ASP A 57 -0.19 -1.09 8.28
C ASP A 57 0.79 -1.49 7.17
N TRP A 58 1.75 -0.61 6.85
CA TRP A 58 2.81 -0.91 5.88
C TRP A 58 3.67 -2.10 6.30
N VAL A 59 4.16 -2.10 7.54
CA VAL A 59 4.97 -3.21 8.08
C VAL A 59 4.17 -4.51 8.09
N LYS A 60 2.86 -4.46 8.39
CA LYS A 60 1.98 -5.63 8.35
C LYS A 60 1.88 -6.22 6.94
N LEU A 61 1.73 -5.37 5.92
CA LEU A 61 1.72 -5.78 4.52
C LEU A 61 3.06 -6.41 4.12
N ILE A 62 4.19 -5.74 4.40
CA ILE A 62 5.53 -6.24 4.06
C ILE A 62 5.82 -7.58 4.74
N LYS A 63 5.46 -7.73 6.02
CA LYS A 63 5.63 -9.00 6.73
C LYS A 63 4.81 -10.13 6.10
N HIS A 64 3.59 -9.84 5.65
CA HIS A 64 2.73 -10.82 4.98
C HIS A 64 3.34 -11.31 3.67
N VAL A 65 3.82 -10.40 2.82
CA VAL A 65 4.39 -10.77 1.51
C VAL A 65 5.79 -11.38 1.62
N SER A 66 6.56 -11.05 2.66
CA SER A 66 7.86 -11.66 2.94
C SER A 66 7.76 -13.07 3.53
N SER A 67 6.60 -13.45 4.06
CA SER A 67 6.37 -14.79 4.65
C SER A 67 5.73 -15.77 3.66
N LYS A 68 5.38 -15.30 2.45
CA LYS A 68 4.89 -16.12 1.33
C LYS A 68 6.07 -16.57 0.48
#